data_AF-A0A9E0TRW9-F1
#
_entry.id   AF-A0A9E0TRW9-F1
#
_cell.length_a   1.000
_cell.length_b   1.000
_cell.length_c   1.000
_cell.angle_alpha   90.00
_cell.angle_beta   90.00
_cell.angle_gamma   90.00
#
_symmetry.space_group_name_H-M   'P 1'
#
loop_
_entity.id
_entity.type
_entity.pdbx_description
1 polymer ?
#
loop_
_entity_poly.entity_id
_entity_poly.type
_entity_poly.pdbx_seq_one_letter_code
_entity_poly.pdbx_strand_id
1 'polypeptide(L)'
;MDGEYNFFREEVAAILVLIGGKKNDQKKILKKQKTSLENMPIIKSKKSVKLKEHNPSDFFKKHEQVAEALLTCLEENDVEAYLEILNTYLYINKSKVAKEAKLSRTTVQNALSSKGNPTIRTIAKIVHQAVA
;
A
#
# COMPACT_ATOMS: atom_id res chain seq x y z
N MET A 1 1.54 -20.91 -13.50
CA MET A 1 2.16 -20.03 -12.50
C MET A 1 1.17 -18.91 -12.18
N ASP A 2 -0.10 -19.23 -11.97
CA ASP A 2 -1.22 -18.26 -12.07
C ASP A 2 -1.96 -18.07 -10.74
N GLY A 3 -1.59 -18.84 -9.72
CA GLY A 3 -2.23 -18.83 -8.40
C GLY A 3 -1.64 -17.83 -7.41
N GLU A 4 -0.33 -17.56 -7.49
CA GLU A 4 0.33 -16.60 -6.59
C GLU A 4 0.01 -15.15 -6.97
N TYR A 5 -0.10 -14.85 -8.28
CA TYR A 5 -0.47 -13.52 -8.78
C TYR A 5 -1.86 -13.05 -8.33
N ASN A 6 -2.85 -13.95 -8.26
CA ASN A 6 -4.19 -13.60 -7.77
C ASN A 6 -4.19 -13.32 -6.26
N PHE A 7 -3.33 -14.00 -5.50
CA PHE A 7 -3.21 -13.81 -4.06
C PHE A 7 -2.59 -12.45 -3.70
N PHE A 8 -1.51 -12.06 -4.39
CA PHE A 8 -0.89 -10.74 -4.20
C PHE A 8 -1.82 -9.58 -4.57
N ARG A 9 -2.61 -9.72 -5.63
CA ARG A 9 -3.57 -8.69 -6.04
C ARG A 9 -4.68 -8.48 -5.02
N GLU A 10 -5.15 -9.55 -4.38
CA GLU A 10 -6.14 -9.46 -3.29
C GLU A 10 -5.55 -8.84 -2.02
N GLU A 11 -4.30 -9.15 -1.66
CA GLU A 11 -3.64 -8.56 -0.48
C GLU A 11 -3.40 -7.05 -0.64
N VAL A 12 -2.92 -6.61 -1.80
CA VAL A 12 -2.69 -5.18 -2.08
C VAL A 12 -4.02 -4.42 -2.15
N ALA A 13 -5.05 -4.99 -2.80
CA ALA A 13 -6.38 -4.40 -2.86
C ALA A 13 -7.03 -4.27 -1.47
N ALA A 14 -6.83 -5.26 -0.58
CA ALA A 14 -7.33 -5.20 0.79
C ALA A 14 -6.66 -4.09 1.62
N ILE A 15 -5.34 -3.89 1.45
CA ILE A 15 -4.58 -2.82 2.12
C ILE A 15 -5.06 -1.44 1.64
N LEU A 16 -5.27 -1.28 0.33
CA LEU A 16 -5.80 -0.06 -0.31
C LEU A 16 -7.20 0.35 0.20
N VAL A 17 -8.10 -0.63 0.34
CA VAL A 17 -9.45 -0.41 0.88
C VAL A 17 -9.42 0.03 2.35
N LEU A 18 -8.43 -0.44 3.12
CA LEU A 18 -8.24 -0.06 4.53
C LEU A 18 -7.58 1.31 4.71
N ILE A 19 -6.76 1.78 3.75
CA ILE A 19 -6.05 3.06 3.82
C ILE A 19 -6.90 4.24 3.32
N GLY A 20 -7.90 4.00 2.45
CA GLY A 20 -9.05 4.89 2.30
C GLY A 20 -9.35 5.36 0.89
N GLY A 21 -10.57 5.06 0.44
CA GLY A 21 -11.13 5.66 -0.77
C GLY A 21 -12.59 5.32 -1.01
N LYS A 22 -13.52 6.16 -0.50
CA LYS A 22 -14.81 6.35 -1.15
C LYS A 22 -15.32 7.78 -0.97
N LYS A 23 -15.31 8.55 -2.07
CA LYS A 23 -16.06 9.81 -2.20
C LYS A 23 -17.55 9.48 -2.09
N ASN A 24 -18.25 10.18 -1.19
CA ASN A 24 -19.69 10.02 -0.99
C ASN A 24 -20.42 11.22 -1.63
N ASP A 25 -20.95 11.02 -2.83
CA ASP A 25 -22.09 11.81 -3.30
C ASP A 25 -23.28 11.47 -2.41
N GLN A 26 -23.91 12.47 -1.80
CA GLN A 26 -25.01 12.27 -0.85
C GLN A 26 -26.25 11.71 -1.56
N LYS A 27 -26.34 10.38 -1.66
CA LYS A 27 -27.60 9.68 -1.93
C LYS A 27 -28.38 9.54 -0.62
N LYS A 28 -29.60 10.09 -0.61
CA LYS A 28 -30.62 9.92 0.42
C LYS A 28 -30.66 8.47 0.91
N ILE A 29 -30.43 8.28 2.21
CA ILE A 29 -30.39 6.96 2.84
C ILE A 29 -31.83 6.42 2.91
N LEU A 30 -32.10 5.31 2.21
CA LEU A 30 -33.37 4.59 2.30
C LEU A 30 -33.53 3.97 3.70
N LYS A 31 -34.74 4.11 4.25
CA LYS A 31 -35.15 3.60 5.56
C LYS A 31 -34.79 2.12 5.72
N LYS A 32 -33.99 1.81 6.76
CA LYS A 32 -33.61 0.47 7.26
C LYS A 32 -33.55 -0.63 6.19
N GLN A 33 -32.40 -0.79 5.54
CA GLN A 33 -32.08 -2.04 4.87
C GLN A 33 -31.98 -3.17 5.91
N LYS A 34 -32.79 -4.23 5.74
CA LYS A 34 -32.57 -5.49 6.45
C LYS A 34 -31.16 -5.98 6.10
N THR A 35 -30.36 -6.26 7.11
CA THR A 35 -28.99 -6.72 6.93
C THR A 35 -28.98 -8.05 6.18
N SER A 36 -28.26 -8.13 5.05
CA SER A 36 -28.03 -9.34 4.24
C SER A 36 -27.27 -10.47 4.96
N LEU A 37 -27.11 -10.36 6.28
CA LEU A 37 -26.40 -11.29 7.15
C LEU A 37 -27.30 -12.43 7.66
N GLU A 38 -28.63 -12.32 7.53
CA GLU A 38 -29.57 -13.32 8.07
C GLU A 38 -29.43 -14.71 7.41
N ASN A 39 -28.88 -14.79 6.19
CA ASN A 39 -28.73 -16.03 5.42
C ASN A 39 -27.28 -16.40 5.09
N MET A 40 -26.28 -15.80 5.75
CA MET A 40 -24.89 -16.15 5.48
C MET A 40 -24.56 -17.51 6.11
N PRO A 41 -24.05 -18.49 5.35
CA PRO A 41 -23.65 -19.78 5.92
C PRO A 41 -22.50 -19.56 6.92
N ILE A 42 -22.74 -19.92 8.18
CA ILE A 42 -21.71 -19.86 9.23
C ILE A 42 -20.74 -21.03 9.01
N ILE A 43 -19.62 -20.75 8.35
CA ILE A 43 -18.55 -21.72 8.16
C ILE A 43 -17.76 -21.79 9.47
N LYS A 44 -17.85 -22.91 10.19
CA LYS A 44 -17.01 -23.18 11.36
C LYS A 44 -15.57 -23.35 10.89
N SER A 45 -14.70 -22.41 11.25
CA SER A 45 -13.26 -22.56 11.01
C SER A 45 -12.74 -23.80 11.76
N LYS A 46 -11.86 -24.57 11.12
CA LYS A 46 -11.20 -25.71 11.78
C LYS A 46 -10.44 -25.16 12.99
N LYS A 47 -10.65 -25.76 14.17
CA LYS A 47 -10.12 -25.32 15.49
C LYS A 47 -8.59 -25.21 15.60
N SER A 48 -7.85 -25.47 14.53
CA SER A 48 -6.38 -25.55 14.50
C SER A 48 -5.73 -24.66 13.44
N VAL A 49 -6.43 -23.63 12.93
CA VAL A 49 -5.78 -22.62 12.09
C VAL A 49 -5.05 -21.65 13.01
N LYS A 50 -3.72 -21.78 13.09
CA LYS A 50 -2.87 -20.79 13.75
C LYS A 50 -2.95 -19.49 12.94
N LEU A 51 -3.72 -18.53 13.44
CA LEU A 51 -3.71 -17.17 12.89
C LEU A 51 -2.29 -16.62 13.08
N LYS A 52 -1.61 -16.32 11.98
CA LYS A 52 -0.36 -15.55 12.04
C LYS A 52 -0.73 -14.09 12.11
N GLU A 53 -0.15 -13.39 13.08
CA GLU A 53 -0.18 -11.93 13.13
C GLU A 53 0.59 -11.41 11.90
N HIS A 54 -0.12 -10.77 10.98
CA HIS A 54 0.46 -10.16 9.80
C HIS A 54 0.54 -8.65 10.05
N ASN A 55 1.75 -8.12 10.19
CA ASN A 55 1.97 -6.68 10.26
C ASN A 55 2.35 -6.17 8.86
N PRO A 56 1.51 -5.35 8.20
CA PRO A 56 1.81 -4.82 6.86
C PRO A 56 3.07 -3.95 6.84
N SER A 57 3.52 -3.45 8.00
CA SER A 57 4.77 -2.71 8.11
C SER A 57 6.00 -3.60 7.89
N ASP A 58 5.89 -4.92 8.05
CA ASP A 58 7.02 -5.84 7.86
C ASP A 58 7.35 -6.04 6.37
N PHE A 59 6.37 -5.82 5.48
CA PHE A 59 6.59 -5.78 4.04
C PHE A 59 7.59 -4.68 3.65
N PHE A 60 7.37 -3.47 4.15
CA PHE A 60 8.20 -2.30 3.85
C PHE A 60 9.58 -2.31 4.53
N LYS A 61 9.89 -3.34 5.33
CA LYS A 61 11.23 -3.58 5.88
C LYS A 61 12.08 -4.45 4.96
N LYS A 62 11.46 -5.20 4.04
CA LYS A 62 12.16 -6.09 3.11
C LYS A 62 12.34 -5.40 1.77
N HIS A 63 13.55 -4.91 1.54
CA HIS A 63 13.93 -4.18 0.32
C HIS A 63 13.59 -4.93 -0.97
N GLU A 64 13.79 -6.25 -0.98
CA GLU A 64 13.48 -7.11 -2.14
C GLU A 64 11.99 -7.08 -2.52
N GLN A 65 11.09 -7.14 -1.53
CA GLN A 65 9.65 -7.12 -1.78
C GLN A 65 9.17 -5.75 -2.28
N VAL A 66 9.75 -4.68 -1.74
CA VAL A 66 9.45 -3.31 -2.18
C VAL A 66 9.97 -3.08 -3.61
N ALA A 67 11.17 -3.59 -3.93
CA ALA A 67 11.76 -3.49 -5.26
C ALA A 67 10.92 -4.21 -6.32
N GLU A 68 10.51 -5.45 -6.03
CA GLU A 68 9.65 -6.24 -6.91
C GLU A 68 8.32 -5.52 -7.17
N ALA A 69 7.64 -5.06 -6.12
CA ALA A 69 6.37 -4.36 -6.25
C ALA A 69 6.49 -3.06 -7.06
N LEU A 70 7.53 -2.25 -6.82
CA LEU A 70 7.77 -1.04 -7.60
C LEU A 70 8.07 -1.35 -9.07
N LEU A 71 8.83 -2.41 -9.36
CA LEU A 71 9.13 -2.83 -10.73
C LEU A 71 7.88 -3.30 -11.46
N THR A 72 7.06 -4.15 -10.84
CA THR A 72 5.79 -4.61 -11.42
C THR A 72 4.86 -3.46 -11.75
N CYS A 73 4.74 -2.46 -10.88
CA CYS A 73 3.93 -1.27 -11.18
C CYS A 73 4.44 -0.50 -12.41
N LEU A 74 5.76 -0.45 -12.63
CA LEU A 74 6.32 0.17 -13.83
C LEU A 74 6.05 -0.66 -15.09
N GLU A 75 6.13 -1.98 -15.01
CA GLU A 75 5.82 -2.90 -16.13
C GLU A 75 4.34 -2.83 -16.54
N GLU A 76 3.44 -2.75 -15.57
CA GLU A 76 1.99 -2.63 -15.80
C GLU A 76 1.54 -1.18 -16.09
N ASN A 77 2.45 -0.21 -16.02
CA ASN A 77 2.16 1.23 -16.12
C ASN A 77 1.11 1.71 -15.10
N ASP A 78 1.08 1.08 -13.92
CA ASP A 78 0.23 1.47 -12.79
C ASP A 78 0.95 2.52 -11.92
N VAL A 79 0.86 3.77 -12.38
CA VAL A 79 1.50 4.91 -11.73
C VAL A 79 0.92 5.18 -10.34
N GLU A 80 -0.38 4.95 -10.15
CA GLU A 80 -1.05 5.22 -8.87
C GLU A 80 -0.57 4.24 -7.80
N ALA A 81 -0.51 2.94 -8.11
CA ALA A 81 0.02 1.93 -7.21
C ALA A 81 1.52 2.19 -6.90
N TYR A 82 2.31 2.56 -7.91
CA TYR A 82 3.71 2.93 -7.72
C TYR A 82 3.88 4.05 -6.69
N LEU A 83 3.10 5.13 -6.83
CA LEU A 83 3.15 6.28 -5.93
C LEU A 83 2.68 5.93 -4.51
N GLU A 84 1.68 5.08 -4.37
CA GLU A 84 1.19 4.64 -3.08
C GLU A 84 2.20 3.79 -2.32
N ILE A 85 2.79 2.79 -2.98
CA ILE A 85 3.83 1.93 -2.40
C ILE A 85 5.01 2.79 -1.96
N LEU A 86 5.46 3.71 -2.83
CA LEU A 86 6.59 4.57 -2.53
C LEU A 86 6.28 5.57 -1.39
N ASN A 87 5.06 6.13 -1.34
CA ASN A 87 4.62 6.98 -0.23
C ASN A 87 4.58 6.22 1.09
N THR A 88 4.07 4.99 1.08
CA THR A 88 3.97 4.15 2.28
C THR A 88 5.36 3.76 2.79
N TYR A 89 6.27 3.40 1.87
CA TYR A 89 7.68 3.17 2.20
C TYR A 89 8.32 4.40 2.86
N LEU A 90 8.11 5.59 2.28
CA LEU A 90 8.63 6.84 2.82
C LEU A 90 8.06 7.19 4.19
N TYR A 91 6.77 6.93 4.43
CA TYR A 91 6.13 7.18 5.71
C TYR A 91 6.79 6.36 6.84
N ILE A 92 7.05 5.08 6.58
CA ILE A 92 7.67 4.16 7.54
C ILE A 92 9.18 4.47 7.71
N ASN A 93 9.88 4.74 6.61
CA ASN A 93 11.36 4.84 6.59
C ASN A 93 11.89 6.29 6.54
N LYS A 94 11.04 7.30 6.79
CA LYS A 94 11.33 8.73 6.61
C LYS A 94 12.68 9.18 7.15
N SER A 95 13.00 8.81 8.39
CA SER A 95 14.24 9.23 9.04
C SER A 95 15.47 8.56 8.45
N LYS A 96 15.36 7.29 8.05
CA LYS A 96 16.43 6.53 7.38
C LYS A 96 16.72 7.15 6.01
N VAL A 97 15.68 7.27 5.18
CA VAL A 97 15.78 7.82 3.82
C VAL A 97 16.33 9.25 3.82
N ALA A 98 15.88 10.13 4.72
CA ALA A 98 16.38 11.49 4.79
C ALA A 98 17.91 11.54 5.07
N LYS A 99 18.38 10.70 5.99
CA LYS A 99 19.80 10.63 6.36
C LYS A 99 20.65 10.07 5.22
N GLU A 100 20.24 8.95 4.63
CA GLU A 100 21.03 8.23 3.63
C GLU A 100 21.01 8.94 2.26
N ALA A 101 19.85 9.45 1.84
CA ALA A 101 19.71 10.19 0.58
C ALA A 101 20.27 11.62 0.63
N LYS A 102 20.72 12.08 1.81
CA LYS A 102 21.15 13.47 2.08
C LYS A 102 20.07 14.49 1.69
N LEU A 103 18.82 14.21 2.10
CA LEU A 103 17.65 15.06 1.84
C LEU A 103 17.08 15.57 3.17
N SER A 104 16.48 16.76 3.16
CA SER A 104 15.77 17.24 4.35
C SER A 104 14.54 16.36 4.63
N ARG A 105 14.18 16.17 5.90
CA ARG A 105 12.97 15.43 6.29
C ARG A 105 11.69 16.01 5.67
N THR A 106 11.64 17.34 5.52
CA THR A 106 10.54 18.06 4.87
C THR A 106 10.51 17.75 3.37
N THR A 107 11.66 17.70 2.71
CA THR A 107 11.77 17.31 1.29
C THR A 107 11.29 15.89 1.09
N VAL A 108 11.69 14.93 1.93
CA VAL A 108 11.23 13.53 1.84
C VAL A 108 9.71 13.43 2.05
N GLN A 109 9.17 14.12 3.05
CA GLN A 109 7.72 14.13 3.33
C GLN A 109 6.90 14.71 2.17
N ASN A 110 7.39 15.78 1.56
CA ASN A 110 6.66 16.51 0.55
C ASN A 110 6.91 16.00 -0.87
N ALA A 111 7.96 15.18 -1.07
CA ALA A 111 8.39 14.73 -2.39
C ALA A 111 7.24 14.11 -3.20
N LEU A 112 6.44 13.25 -2.60
CA LEU A 112 5.34 12.55 -3.30
C LEU A 112 3.96 13.03 -2.84
N SER A 113 3.90 14.20 -2.21
CA SER A 113 2.64 14.84 -1.83
C SER A 113 1.96 15.49 -3.03
N SER A 114 0.65 15.74 -2.95
CA SER A 114 -0.12 16.41 -4.02
C SER A 114 0.37 17.83 -4.37
N LYS A 115 1.13 18.46 -3.46
CA LYS A 115 1.77 19.78 -3.67
C LYS A 115 3.26 19.68 -3.99
N GLY A 116 3.82 18.47 -3.94
CA GLY A 116 5.23 18.22 -4.20
C GLY A 116 5.54 18.31 -5.69
N ASN A 117 6.67 18.94 -6.02
CA ASN A 117 7.24 18.89 -7.36
C ASN A 117 8.70 18.41 -7.27
N PRO A 118 8.93 17.13 -6.96
CA PRO A 118 10.27 16.59 -6.83
C PRO A 118 10.92 16.51 -8.21
N THR A 119 12.22 16.81 -8.27
CA THR A 119 12.99 16.50 -9.48
C THR A 119 13.12 14.99 -9.65
N ILE A 120 13.32 14.51 -10.89
CA ILE A 120 13.62 13.09 -11.16
C ILE A 120 14.82 12.59 -10.34
N ARG A 121 15.81 13.46 -10.10
CA ARG A 121 16.97 13.17 -9.25
C ARG A 121 16.58 12.90 -7.80
N THR A 122 15.58 13.62 -7.28
CA THR A 122 15.06 13.41 -5.93
C THR A 122 14.34 12.07 -5.83
N ILE A 123 13.50 11.75 -6.82
CA ILE A 123 12.79 10.46 -6.87
C ILE A 123 13.80 9.30 -6.96
N ALA A 124 14.77 9.38 -7.88
CA ALA A 124 15.78 8.36 -8.06
C ALA A 124 16.58 8.08 -6.77
N LYS A 125 16.95 9.13 -6.02
CA LYS A 125 17.61 8.97 -4.72
C LYS A 125 16.73 8.23 -3.71
N ILE A 126 15.45 8.57 -3.65
CA ILE A 126 14.49 7.93 -2.74
C ILE A 126 14.30 6.46 -3.11
N VAL A 127 14.04 6.18 -4.40
CA VAL A 127 13.84 4.83 -4.91
C VAL A 127 15.09 3.98 -4.68
N HIS A 128 16.29 4.53 -4.90
CA HIS A 128 17.53 3.84 -4.59
C HIS A 128 17.60 3.40 -3.12
N GLN A 129 17.15 4.22 -2.17
CA GLN A 129 17.09 3.81 -0.75
C GLN A 129 15.95 2.82 -0.45
N ALA A 130 14.96 2.69 -1.32
CA ALA A 130 13.90 1.71 -1.18
C ALA A 130 14.35 0.30 -1.60
N VAL A 131 15.25 0.22 -2.56
CA VAL A 131 15.67 -1.04 -3.19
C VAL A 131 17.11 -1.47 -2.89
N ALA A 132 17.92 -0.61 -2.27
CA ALA A 132 19.30 -0.89 -1.84
C ALA A 132 19.38 -1.23 -0.35
#